data_AF-M2U1X5-F1
#
_entry.id   AF-M2U1X5-F1
#
_cell.length_a   1.000
_cell.length_b   1.000
_cell.length_c   1.000
_cell.angle_alpha   90.00
_cell.angle_beta   90.00
_cell.angle_gamma   90.00
#
_symmetry.space_group_name_H-M   'P 1'
#
loop_
_entity.id
_entity.type
_entity.pdbx_description
1 polymer ?
#
loop_
_entity_poly.entity_id
_entity_poly.type
_entity_poly.pdbx_seq_one_letter_code
_entity_poly.pdbx_strand_id
1 'polypeptide(L)'
;MSVPALPVHAAFAKRLPKIELHAHLTGSISRECLHDIWTASKAQHPDFQVQDPLIAIPPGKVDYDIKTDLPSIEYSTKHVLRAFQDDGIVYTELRTTPRAIPQHNVSREDYVKTVLDVLKAHNADSTNTMRAFLILSIDRRNTVAEAEQVVSLAIKYQSAGVVGIDLCGDPTKGDVRIFGDSFARAKAAGLKLTLHFAEVETSASDTELQTLLSWKPDRLGHVIHVKDEFQKRIQQDNIGVEICLSCNVQAKMITGTYSDHHFGTWRRSTVPVALSTDDVGVFCSPLSQEYYLAAQHFQLDRYEIRALCERAIDSIFAGPEEHARLKQIYATWDGWDA
;
A
#
# COMPACT_ATOMS: atom_id res chain seq x y z
N MET A 1 -35.32 -14.00 -9.87
CA MET A 1 -35.54 -13.53 -8.48
C MET A 1 -34.24 -12.86 -8.05
N SER A 2 -34.25 -11.59 -7.67
CA SER A 2 -33.05 -10.92 -7.16
C SER A 2 -32.68 -11.55 -5.82
N VAL A 3 -31.41 -11.95 -5.67
CA VAL A 3 -30.87 -12.37 -4.37
C VAL A 3 -31.05 -11.19 -3.40
N PRO A 4 -31.55 -11.39 -2.16
CA PRO A 4 -31.69 -10.30 -1.22
C PRO A 4 -30.32 -9.69 -0.90
N ALA A 5 -30.23 -8.36 -0.90
CA ALA A 5 -29.01 -7.66 -0.50
C ALA A 5 -28.66 -8.05 0.95
N LEU A 6 -27.45 -8.60 1.14
CA LEU A 6 -26.95 -8.97 2.46
C LEU A 6 -26.13 -7.81 3.05
N PRO A 7 -26.48 -7.29 4.24
CA PRO A 7 -25.75 -6.17 4.83
C PRO A 7 -24.34 -6.59 5.24
N VAL A 8 -23.38 -5.70 5.04
CA VAL A 8 -21.99 -5.90 5.44
C VAL A 8 -21.82 -5.43 6.88
N HIS A 9 -21.27 -6.30 7.72
CA HIS A 9 -20.88 -5.98 9.09
C HIS A 9 -19.37 -6.04 9.23
N ALA A 10 -18.81 -5.40 10.26
CA ALA A 10 -17.38 -5.41 10.53
C ALA A 10 -16.80 -6.84 10.63
N ALA A 11 -17.53 -7.78 11.23
CA ALA A 11 -17.13 -9.19 11.32
C ALA A 11 -16.99 -9.86 9.94
N PHE A 12 -17.94 -9.62 9.03
CA PHE A 12 -17.85 -10.06 7.65
C PHE A 12 -16.64 -9.46 6.94
N ALA A 13 -16.46 -8.14 7.02
CA ALA A 13 -15.34 -7.45 6.37
C ALA A 13 -13.98 -7.96 6.88
N LYS A 14 -13.89 -8.30 8.18
CA LYS A 14 -12.70 -8.90 8.78
C LYS A 14 -12.44 -10.33 8.28
N ARG A 15 -13.46 -11.18 8.18
CA ARG A 15 -13.33 -12.58 7.73
C ARG A 15 -13.11 -12.72 6.21
N LEU A 16 -13.52 -11.74 5.43
CA LEU A 16 -13.34 -11.74 3.98
C LEU A 16 -11.85 -11.79 3.62
N PRO A 17 -11.40 -12.66 2.68
CA PRO A 17 -10.04 -12.62 2.18
C PRO A 17 -9.81 -11.29 1.47
N LYS A 18 -8.78 -10.56 1.86
CA LYS A 18 -8.46 -9.24 1.28
C LYS A 18 -7.06 -9.21 0.68
N ILE A 19 -6.86 -8.30 -0.26
CA ILE A 19 -5.61 -8.09 -0.99
C ILE A 19 -5.17 -6.64 -0.73
N GLU A 20 -4.02 -6.44 -0.10
CA GLU A 20 -3.47 -5.12 0.21
C GLU A 20 -2.38 -4.74 -0.80
N LEU A 21 -2.64 -3.75 -1.64
CA LEU A 21 -1.74 -3.36 -2.72
C LEU A 21 -1.09 -1.99 -2.51
N HIS A 22 -1.53 -1.20 -1.53
CA HIS A 22 -0.99 0.12 -1.22
C HIS A 22 -0.90 0.30 0.29
N ALA A 23 0.18 -0.24 0.86
CA ALA A 23 0.54 -0.04 2.27
C ALA A 23 2.02 0.31 2.41
N HIS A 24 2.32 1.51 2.89
CA HIS A 24 3.70 1.90 3.18
C HIS A 24 4.15 1.26 4.49
N LEU A 25 5.29 0.57 4.48
CA LEU A 25 5.81 -0.10 5.68
C LEU A 25 5.90 0.83 6.87
N THR A 26 6.45 2.04 6.69
CA THR A 26 6.63 3.00 7.78
C THR A 26 5.31 3.52 8.32
N GLY A 27 4.35 3.89 7.47
CA GLY A 27 3.06 4.36 7.94
C GLY A 27 2.12 3.25 8.40
N SER A 28 2.48 1.98 8.17
CA SER A 28 1.78 0.82 8.72
C SER A 28 2.22 0.44 10.14
N ILE A 29 3.29 1.06 10.67
CA ILE A 29 3.76 0.79 12.03
C ILE A 29 2.77 1.40 13.03
N SER A 30 2.14 0.55 13.83
CA SER A 30 1.17 1.00 14.83
C SER A 30 1.85 1.71 16.00
N ARG A 31 1.06 2.52 16.74
CA ARG A 31 1.56 3.22 17.94
C ARG A 31 2.01 2.25 19.03
N GLU A 32 1.33 1.10 19.12
CA GLU A 32 1.68 0.00 20.03
C GLU A 32 3.02 -0.61 19.63
N CYS A 33 3.26 -0.85 18.35
CA CYS A 33 4.57 -1.31 17.88
C CYS A 33 5.67 -0.29 18.17
N LEU A 34 5.42 1.01 17.97
CA LEU A 34 6.36 2.07 18.32
C LEU A 34 6.61 2.12 19.83
N HIS A 35 5.59 1.88 20.65
CA HIS A 35 5.70 1.80 22.10
C HIS A 35 6.56 0.63 22.57
N ASP A 36 6.43 -0.54 21.94
CA ASP A 36 7.28 -1.70 22.24
C ASP A 36 8.76 -1.39 21.97
N ILE A 37 9.05 -0.78 20.81
CA ILE A 37 10.40 -0.34 20.42
C ILE A 37 10.93 0.70 21.41
N TRP A 38 10.09 1.68 21.77
CA TRP A 38 10.43 2.72 22.74
C TRP A 38 10.74 2.12 24.12
N THR A 39 9.93 1.16 24.59
CA THR A 39 10.11 0.49 25.87
C THR A 39 11.43 -0.27 25.92
N ALA A 40 11.75 -1.03 24.85
CA ALA A 40 13.03 -1.72 24.73
C ALA A 40 14.22 -0.73 24.75
N SER A 41 14.10 0.38 24.01
CA SER A 41 15.12 1.43 23.96
C SER A 41 15.33 2.11 25.31
N LYS A 42 14.24 2.44 26.02
CA LYS A 42 14.26 3.07 27.34
C LYS A 42 14.87 2.16 28.42
N ALA A 43 14.65 0.85 28.32
CA ALA A 43 15.25 -0.14 29.20
C ALA A 43 16.78 -0.23 29.02
N GLN A 44 17.28 -0.11 27.78
CA GLN A 44 18.72 -0.13 27.48
C GLN A 44 19.39 1.23 27.75
N HIS A 45 18.66 2.32 27.54
CA HIS A 45 19.12 3.69 27.70
C HIS A 45 18.15 4.49 28.58
N PRO A 46 18.28 4.42 29.93
CA PRO A 46 17.38 5.13 30.84
C PRO A 46 17.29 6.65 30.59
N ASP A 47 18.34 7.25 30.06
CA ASP A 47 18.40 8.68 29.72
C ASP A 47 17.73 9.02 28.38
N PHE A 48 17.13 8.06 27.67
CA PHE A 48 16.43 8.31 26.41
C PHE A 48 15.28 9.31 26.59
N GLN A 49 15.44 10.52 26.04
CA GLN A 49 14.55 11.67 26.27
C GLN A 49 13.34 11.72 25.32
N VAL A 50 13.17 10.72 24.45
CA VAL A 50 12.02 10.67 23.53
C VAL A 50 10.77 10.29 24.33
N GLN A 51 9.68 11.04 24.14
CA GLN A 51 8.39 10.76 24.77
C GLN A 51 7.81 9.45 24.24
N ASP A 52 7.11 8.71 25.11
CA ASP A 52 6.37 7.51 24.73
C ASP A 52 5.43 7.78 23.53
N PRO A 53 5.53 7.01 22.43
CA PRO A 53 4.67 7.13 21.26
C PRO A 53 3.17 7.10 21.57
N LEU A 54 2.71 6.35 22.59
CA LEU A 54 1.30 6.33 22.99
C LEU A 54 0.81 7.68 23.53
N ILE A 55 1.73 8.49 24.05
CA ILE A 55 1.44 9.84 24.56
C ILE A 55 1.68 10.88 23.45
N ALA A 56 2.79 10.77 22.72
CA ALA A 56 3.20 11.73 21.69
C ALA A 56 2.30 11.70 20.43
N ILE A 57 1.67 10.56 20.18
CA ILE A 57 0.80 10.30 19.03
C ILE A 57 -0.56 9.81 19.53
N PRO A 58 -1.39 10.67 20.14
CA PRO A 58 -2.71 10.24 20.60
C PRO A 58 -3.60 9.77 19.43
N PRO A 59 -4.65 8.97 19.68
CA PRO A 59 -5.61 8.58 18.66
C PRO A 59 -6.16 9.80 17.90
N GLY A 60 -6.21 9.71 16.57
CA GLY A 60 -6.65 10.81 15.69
C GLY A 60 -5.58 11.83 15.31
N LYS A 61 -4.37 11.76 15.90
CA LYS A 61 -3.21 12.49 15.35
C LYS A 61 -2.65 11.73 14.15
N VAL A 62 -2.72 12.37 12.98
CA VAL A 62 -2.30 11.81 11.68
C VAL A 62 -1.07 12.51 11.08
N ASP A 63 -0.61 13.62 11.67
CA ASP A 63 0.60 14.32 11.24
C ASP A 63 1.75 14.00 12.20
N TYR A 64 2.57 13.01 11.83
CA TYR A 64 3.76 12.63 12.57
C TYR A 64 4.78 11.89 11.68
N ASP A 65 6.08 12.09 11.96
CA ASP A 65 7.18 11.46 11.23
C ASP A 65 7.78 10.30 12.07
N ILE A 66 7.98 9.14 11.44
CA ILE A 66 8.53 7.95 12.09
C ILE A 66 9.99 7.75 11.66
N LYS A 67 10.91 7.92 12.61
CA LYS A 67 12.33 7.59 12.44
C LYS A 67 12.60 6.22 13.05
N THR A 68 13.07 5.27 12.22
CA THR A 68 13.34 3.88 12.63
C THR A 68 14.82 3.52 12.41
N ASP A 69 15.39 2.71 13.30
CA ASP A 69 16.67 2.00 13.08
C ASP A 69 16.46 0.56 12.54
N LEU A 70 17.54 -0.22 12.29
CA LEU A 70 17.44 -1.58 11.73
C LEU A 70 16.70 -2.59 12.63
N PRO A 71 17.02 -2.74 13.94
CA PRO A 71 16.25 -3.60 14.81
C PRO A 71 14.76 -3.23 14.84
N SER A 72 14.47 -1.92 14.78
CA SER A 72 13.10 -1.42 14.65
C SER A 72 12.47 -1.84 13.33
N ILE A 73 13.20 -1.89 12.21
CA ILE A 73 12.67 -2.30 10.90
C ILE A 73 12.28 -3.78 10.89
N GLU A 74 13.13 -4.67 11.40
CA GLU A 74 12.81 -6.12 11.45
C GLU A 74 11.58 -6.37 12.34
N TYR A 75 11.58 -5.81 13.56
CA TYR A 75 10.47 -5.94 14.50
C TYR A 75 9.17 -5.36 13.92
N SER A 76 9.22 -4.14 13.39
CA SER A 76 8.05 -3.47 12.82
C SER A 76 7.50 -4.21 11.61
N THR A 77 8.36 -4.73 10.73
CA THR A 77 7.91 -5.50 9.56
C THR A 77 7.16 -6.76 10.01
N LYS A 78 7.69 -7.50 10.98
CA LYS A 78 7.00 -8.68 11.56
C LYS A 78 5.65 -8.30 12.18
N HIS A 79 5.61 -7.19 12.91
CA HIS A 79 4.39 -6.71 13.54
C HIS A 79 3.32 -6.31 12.50
N VAL A 80 3.70 -5.59 11.44
CA VAL A 80 2.81 -5.22 10.33
C VAL A 80 2.24 -6.46 9.64
N LEU A 81 3.08 -7.44 9.29
CA LEU A 81 2.62 -8.67 8.63
C LEU A 81 1.63 -9.46 9.48
N ARG A 82 1.87 -9.53 10.80
CA ARG A 82 0.95 -10.17 11.73
C ARG A 82 -0.38 -9.43 11.78
N ALA A 83 -0.36 -8.11 11.93
CA ALA A 83 -1.58 -7.29 11.97
C ALA A 83 -2.39 -7.43 10.68
N PHE A 84 -1.74 -7.47 9.52
CA PHE A 84 -2.40 -7.67 8.23
C PHE A 84 -3.06 -9.04 8.13
N GLN A 85 -2.36 -10.11 8.51
CA GLN A 85 -2.94 -11.45 8.51
C GLN A 85 -4.10 -11.58 9.51
N ASP A 86 -3.97 -11.00 10.71
CA ASP A 86 -5.02 -10.96 11.74
C ASP A 86 -6.26 -10.15 11.29
N ASP A 87 -6.10 -9.25 10.32
CA ASP A 87 -7.18 -8.53 9.66
C ASP A 87 -7.80 -9.30 8.47
N GLY A 88 -7.32 -10.51 8.15
CA GLY A 88 -7.83 -11.36 7.07
C GLY A 88 -7.25 -11.03 5.70
N ILE A 89 -6.10 -10.35 5.64
CA ILE A 89 -5.34 -10.16 4.40
C ILE A 89 -4.67 -11.48 4.01
N VAL A 90 -4.82 -11.88 2.75
CA VAL A 90 -4.25 -13.12 2.20
C VAL A 90 -3.13 -12.89 1.18
N TYR A 91 -2.95 -11.63 0.76
CA TYR A 91 -1.87 -11.19 -0.11
C TYR A 91 -1.55 -9.71 0.17
N THR A 92 -0.27 -9.37 0.25
CA THR A 92 0.17 -7.98 0.37
C THR A 92 1.39 -7.67 -0.49
N GLU A 93 1.38 -6.49 -1.11
CA GLU A 93 2.55 -5.84 -1.69
C GLU A 93 2.94 -4.66 -0.82
N LEU A 94 3.83 -4.91 0.13
CA LEU A 94 4.32 -3.89 1.03
C LEU A 94 5.27 -2.96 0.26
N ARG A 95 5.09 -1.64 0.40
CA ARG A 95 5.98 -0.65 -0.25
C ARG A 95 6.83 0.07 0.77
N THR A 96 8.06 0.41 0.38
CA THR A 96 8.95 1.15 1.25
C THR A 96 10.05 1.87 0.46
N THR A 97 10.40 3.08 0.89
CA THR A 97 11.55 3.82 0.37
C THR A 97 12.84 3.28 1.02
N PRO A 98 13.82 2.75 0.27
CA PRO A 98 15.08 2.29 0.84
C PRO A 98 15.86 3.41 1.51
N ARG A 99 16.20 3.22 2.80
CA ARG A 99 16.91 4.22 3.61
C ARG A 99 18.30 3.73 4.01
N ALA A 100 19.28 4.63 3.95
CA ALA A 100 20.57 4.44 4.62
C ALA A 100 20.45 4.99 6.05
N ILE A 101 21.11 4.33 7.00
CA ILE A 101 21.17 4.78 8.41
C ILE A 101 22.65 4.86 8.79
N PRO A 102 23.36 5.94 8.40
CA PRO A 102 24.81 6.04 8.56
C PRO A 102 25.28 5.90 10.01
N GLN A 103 24.46 6.35 10.97
CA GLN A 103 24.75 6.26 12.41
C GLN A 103 24.91 4.81 12.89
N HIS A 104 24.28 3.86 12.19
CA HIS A 104 24.34 2.44 12.48
C HIS A 104 25.09 1.64 11.40
N ASN A 105 25.83 2.31 10.50
CA ASN A 105 26.53 1.71 9.37
C ASN A 105 25.62 0.84 8.47
N VAL A 106 24.41 1.33 8.20
CA VAL A 106 23.39 0.62 7.43
C VAL A 106 23.27 1.23 6.05
N SER A 107 23.49 0.43 5.02
CA SER A 107 23.23 0.84 3.63
C SER A 107 21.76 0.67 3.25
N ARG A 108 21.34 1.30 2.14
CA ARG A 108 20.02 1.04 1.54
C ARG A 108 19.83 -0.42 1.18
N GLU A 109 20.90 -1.12 0.83
CA GLU A 109 20.87 -2.54 0.52
C GLU A 109 20.61 -3.39 1.77
N ASP A 110 21.28 -3.08 2.89
CA ASP A 110 21.05 -3.77 4.16
C ASP A 110 19.60 -3.61 4.63
N TYR A 111 19.02 -2.41 4.45
CA TYR A 111 17.61 -2.15 4.71
C TYR A 111 16.71 -3.07 3.88
N VAL A 112 16.89 -3.09 2.56
CA VAL A 112 16.07 -3.91 1.65
C VAL A 112 16.20 -5.39 1.97
N LYS A 113 17.43 -5.86 2.19
CA LYS A 113 17.70 -7.25 2.56
C LYS A 113 17.02 -7.64 3.87
N THR A 114 17.06 -6.77 4.88
CA THR A 114 16.40 -7.01 6.18
C THR A 114 14.90 -7.21 6.01
N VAL A 115 14.23 -6.36 5.22
CA VAL A 115 12.80 -6.49 4.94
C VAL A 115 12.53 -7.79 4.16
N LEU A 116 13.30 -8.08 3.11
CA LEU A 116 13.14 -9.30 2.32
C LEU A 116 13.36 -10.58 3.13
N ASP A 117 14.33 -10.60 4.03
CA ASP A 117 14.60 -11.75 4.90
C ASP A 117 13.38 -12.03 5.82
N VAL A 118 12.72 -10.98 6.33
CA VAL A 118 11.47 -11.10 7.09
C VAL A 118 10.33 -11.64 6.21
N LEU A 119 10.13 -11.08 5.01
CA LEU A 119 9.06 -11.53 4.10
C LEU A 119 9.27 -12.98 3.67
N LYS A 120 10.52 -13.35 3.37
CA LYS A 120 10.90 -14.73 3.02
C LYS A 120 10.60 -15.69 4.17
N ALA A 121 10.96 -15.34 5.41
CA ALA A 121 10.66 -16.17 6.58
C ALA A 121 9.15 -16.29 6.81
N HIS A 122 8.40 -15.19 6.69
CA HIS A 122 6.94 -15.18 6.80
C HIS A 122 6.29 -16.10 5.75
N ASN A 123 6.69 -15.99 4.48
CA ASN A 123 6.17 -16.82 3.41
C ASN A 123 6.59 -18.30 3.55
N ALA A 124 7.77 -18.60 4.09
CA ALA A 124 8.22 -19.98 4.28
C ALA A 124 7.49 -20.71 5.42
N ASP A 125 6.94 -19.97 6.38
CA ASP A 125 6.18 -20.54 7.50
C ASP A 125 4.78 -20.96 7.04
N SER A 126 4.50 -22.26 7.13
CA SER A 126 3.21 -22.86 6.73
C SER A 126 2.03 -22.44 7.61
N THR A 127 2.28 -21.85 8.78
CA THR A 127 1.21 -21.30 9.62
C THR A 127 0.70 -19.96 9.11
N ASN A 128 1.47 -19.27 8.25
CA ASN A 128 1.05 -18.04 7.59
C ASN A 128 0.30 -18.33 6.29
N THR A 129 -0.94 -17.85 6.23
CA THR A 129 -1.84 -17.95 5.08
C THR A 129 -1.69 -16.77 4.13
N MET A 130 -1.21 -15.64 4.64
CA MET A 130 -0.86 -14.46 3.83
C MET A 130 0.46 -14.68 3.09
N ARG A 131 0.53 -14.16 1.85
CA ARG A 131 1.80 -14.05 1.10
C ARG A 131 2.17 -12.59 0.95
N ALA A 132 3.43 -12.26 1.19
CA ALA A 132 3.91 -10.89 1.18
C ALA A 132 5.05 -10.69 0.18
N PHE A 133 4.98 -9.59 -0.57
CA PHE A 133 5.94 -9.16 -1.57
C PHE A 133 6.38 -7.72 -1.33
N LEU A 134 7.47 -7.29 -1.97
CA LEU A 134 8.05 -5.98 -1.76
C LEU A 134 8.00 -5.11 -3.02
N ILE A 135 7.58 -3.87 -2.85
CA ILE A 135 7.74 -2.79 -3.83
C ILE A 135 8.74 -1.78 -3.26
N LEU A 136 9.73 -1.37 -4.07
CA LEU A 136 10.67 -0.32 -3.65
C LEU A 136 10.21 1.03 -4.19
N SER A 137 10.05 2.00 -3.30
CA SER A 137 9.57 3.33 -3.66
C SER A 137 10.72 4.30 -3.97
N ILE A 138 10.53 5.09 -5.02
CA ILE A 138 11.32 6.29 -5.33
C ILE A 138 10.53 7.49 -4.78
N ASP A 139 11.17 8.28 -3.92
CA ASP A 139 10.57 9.51 -3.40
C ASP A 139 10.72 10.62 -4.44
N ARG A 140 9.67 11.41 -4.66
CA ARG A 140 9.69 12.59 -5.55
C ARG A 140 10.85 13.55 -5.30
N ARG A 141 11.39 13.61 -4.07
CA ARG A 141 12.51 14.45 -3.67
C ARG A 141 13.87 13.85 -4.01
N ASN A 142 13.93 12.59 -4.45
CA ASN A 142 15.18 11.94 -4.81
C ASN A 142 15.82 12.60 -6.02
N THR A 143 17.15 12.50 -6.07
CA THR A 143 17.91 12.77 -7.30
C THR A 143 17.80 11.58 -8.26
N VAL A 144 18.13 11.80 -9.54
CA VAL A 144 18.23 10.70 -10.52
C VAL A 144 19.18 9.61 -10.03
N ALA A 145 20.33 9.97 -9.46
CA ALA A 145 21.29 8.99 -8.95
C ALA A 145 20.71 8.12 -7.83
N GLU A 146 19.87 8.68 -6.96
CA GLU A 146 19.19 7.91 -5.91
C GLU A 146 18.08 7.03 -6.47
N ALA A 147 17.28 7.53 -7.42
CA ALA A 147 16.29 6.73 -8.13
C ALA A 147 16.95 5.53 -8.83
N GLU A 148 18.08 5.75 -9.50
CA GLU A 148 18.87 4.69 -10.15
C GLU A 148 19.43 3.66 -9.15
N GLN A 149 19.78 4.07 -7.94
CA GLN A 149 20.14 3.13 -6.86
C GLN A 149 18.95 2.25 -6.46
N VAL A 150 17.77 2.84 -6.28
CA VAL A 150 16.54 2.10 -5.95
C VAL A 150 16.19 1.11 -7.08
N VAL A 151 16.24 1.55 -8.34
CA VAL A 151 16.01 0.66 -9.49
C VAL A 151 17.02 -0.48 -9.54
N SER A 152 18.29 -0.21 -9.25
CA SER A 152 19.34 -1.25 -9.24
C SER A 152 19.07 -2.31 -8.17
N LEU A 153 18.65 -1.88 -6.97
CA LEU A 153 18.26 -2.79 -5.89
C LEU A 153 17.03 -3.60 -6.26
N ALA A 154 16.00 -2.97 -6.83
CA ALA A 154 14.79 -3.67 -7.23
C ALA A 154 15.08 -4.76 -8.27
N ILE A 155 15.89 -4.45 -9.29
CA ILE A 155 16.30 -5.41 -10.31
C ILE A 155 17.09 -6.57 -9.69
N LYS A 156 18.04 -6.25 -8.80
CA LYS A 156 18.88 -7.25 -8.12
C LYS A 156 18.06 -8.23 -7.28
N TYR A 157 17.03 -7.75 -6.60
CA TYR A 157 16.27 -8.52 -5.61
C TYR A 157 14.93 -9.06 -6.13
N GLN A 158 14.69 -9.08 -7.45
CA GLN A 158 13.46 -9.65 -8.03
C GLN A 158 13.20 -11.09 -7.57
N SER A 159 14.21 -11.95 -7.69
CA SER A 159 14.11 -13.36 -7.28
C SER A 159 13.95 -13.56 -5.76
N ALA A 160 14.18 -12.53 -4.96
CA ALA A 160 14.03 -12.56 -3.51
C ALA A 160 12.66 -12.04 -3.03
N GLY A 161 11.80 -11.55 -3.93
CA GLY A 161 10.44 -11.09 -3.61
C GLY A 161 10.17 -9.62 -3.92
N VAL A 162 11.10 -8.88 -4.55
CA VAL A 162 10.78 -7.56 -5.11
C VAL A 162 10.00 -7.72 -6.41
N VAL A 163 8.81 -7.14 -6.48
CA VAL A 163 7.89 -7.31 -7.63
C VAL A 163 7.66 -6.03 -8.42
N GLY A 164 8.00 -4.87 -7.86
CA GLY A 164 7.78 -3.60 -8.55
C GLY A 164 8.49 -2.40 -7.95
N ILE A 165 8.27 -1.26 -8.60
CA ILE A 165 8.71 0.07 -8.18
C ILE A 165 7.50 0.98 -8.03
N ASP A 166 7.57 1.85 -7.03
CA ASP A 166 6.59 2.89 -6.75
C ASP A 166 7.20 4.30 -6.92
N LEU A 167 6.38 5.28 -7.31
CA LEU A 167 6.69 6.72 -7.18
C LEU A 167 5.78 7.31 -6.10
N CYS A 168 6.36 7.83 -5.03
CA CYS A 168 5.63 8.37 -3.88
C CYS A 168 6.25 9.65 -3.31
N GLY A 169 5.88 10.01 -2.09
CA GLY A 169 6.39 11.17 -1.38
C GLY A 169 5.53 12.40 -1.60
N ASP A 170 5.97 13.56 -1.11
CA ASP A 170 5.17 14.79 -1.16
C ASP A 170 4.84 15.18 -2.62
N PRO A 171 3.55 15.15 -3.04
CA PRO A 171 3.15 15.38 -4.42
C PRO A 171 3.38 16.83 -4.87
N THR A 172 3.70 17.74 -3.95
CA THR A 172 4.06 19.14 -4.24
C THR A 172 5.55 19.36 -4.51
N LYS A 173 6.36 18.31 -4.40
CA LYS A 173 7.83 18.36 -4.54
C LYS A 173 8.30 17.57 -5.74
N GLY A 174 9.51 17.91 -6.17
CA GLY A 174 10.22 17.22 -7.23
C GLY A 174 9.70 17.53 -8.63
N ASP A 175 10.50 17.21 -9.63
CA ASP A 175 10.07 17.15 -11.02
C ASP A 175 10.13 15.69 -11.47
N VAL A 176 8.98 15.04 -11.55
CA VAL A 176 8.92 13.60 -11.85
C VAL A 176 9.50 13.25 -13.22
N ARG A 177 9.56 14.21 -14.16
CA ARG A 177 10.10 13.99 -15.52
C ARG A 177 11.54 13.49 -15.51
N ILE A 178 12.31 13.82 -14.46
CA ILE A 178 13.72 13.40 -14.34
C ILE A 178 13.88 11.89 -14.15
N PHE A 179 12.82 11.17 -13.72
CA PHE A 179 12.89 9.73 -13.44
C PHE A 179 12.49 8.86 -14.64
N GLY A 180 12.14 9.44 -15.80
CA GLY A 180 11.64 8.69 -16.95
C GLY A 180 12.54 7.53 -17.38
N ASP A 181 13.85 7.78 -17.44
CA ASP A 181 14.83 6.73 -17.79
C ASP A 181 14.93 5.64 -16.72
N SER A 182 14.83 6.01 -15.44
CA SER A 182 14.84 5.06 -14.32
C SER A 182 13.66 4.10 -14.37
N PHE A 183 12.45 4.63 -14.58
CA PHE A 183 11.23 3.83 -14.72
C PHE A 183 11.23 2.99 -16.01
N ALA A 184 11.74 3.55 -17.12
CA ALA A 184 11.93 2.80 -18.35
C ALA A 184 12.87 1.60 -18.15
N ARG A 185 13.97 1.78 -17.42
CA ARG A 185 14.91 0.70 -17.08
C ARG A 185 14.26 -0.36 -16.19
N ALA A 186 13.52 0.05 -15.16
CA ALA A 186 12.79 -0.87 -14.29
C ALA A 186 11.84 -1.76 -15.11
N LYS A 187 11.04 -1.14 -15.98
CA LYS A 187 10.07 -1.84 -16.83
C LYS A 187 10.73 -2.78 -17.83
N ALA A 188 11.84 -2.35 -18.44
CA ALA A 188 12.64 -3.18 -19.35
C ALA A 188 13.24 -4.41 -18.65
N ALA A 189 13.50 -4.33 -17.35
CA ALA A 189 13.98 -5.44 -16.53
C ALA A 189 12.86 -6.36 -15.99
N GLY A 190 11.61 -6.12 -16.37
CA GLY A 190 10.45 -6.94 -16.00
C GLY A 190 9.72 -6.51 -14.72
N LEU A 191 10.18 -5.45 -14.04
CA LEU A 191 9.49 -4.92 -12.86
C LEU A 191 8.17 -4.27 -13.23
N LYS A 192 7.18 -4.45 -12.35
CA LYS A 192 5.90 -3.77 -12.40
C LYS A 192 5.99 -2.36 -11.83
N LEU A 193 5.13 -1.46 -12.31
CA LEU A 193 5.12 -0.06 -11.88
C LEU A 193 3.78 0.31 -11.25
N THR A 194 3.82 0.87 -10.05
CA THR A 194 2.71 1.64 -9.47
C THR A 194 3.16 3.09 -9.28
N LEU A 195 2.27 4.06 -9.44
CA LEU A 195 2.63 5.48 -9.29
C LEU A 195 1.53 6.17 -8.50
N HIS A 196 1.89 6.96 -7.48
CA HIS A 196 0.92 7.87 -6.91
C HIS A 196 0.56 8.95 -7.96
N PHE A 197 -0.75 9.21 -8.13
CA PHE A 197 -1.26 9.90 -9.31
C PHE A 197 -2.41 10.83 -8.96
N ALA A 198 -2.26 12.11 -9.29
CA ALA A 198 -3.27 13.15 -9.05
C ALA A 198 -3.79 13.19 -7.60
N GLU A 199 -2.89 13.06 -6.61
CA GLU A 199 -3.20 13.12 -5.18
C GLU A 199 -3.75 14.48 -4.76
N VAL A 200 -3.17 15.54 -5.31
CA VAL A 200 -3.53 16.94 -5.04
C VAL A 200 -3.58 17.73 -6.34
N GLU A 201 -4.30 18.86 -6.35
CA GLU A 201 -4.47 19.70 -7.54
C GLU A 201 -3.16 20.07 -8.26
N THR A 202 -2.09 20.32 -7.50
CA THR A 202 -0.77 20.68 -8.08
C THR A 202 -0.12 19.53 -8.84
N SER A 203 -0.29 18.29 -8.36
CA SER A 203 0.17 17.06 -9.04
C SER A 203 -0.77 16.58 -10.15
N ALA A 204 -1.94 17.23 -10.30
CA ALA A 204 -2.97 16.89 -11.28
C ALA A 204 -2.86 17.70 -12.58
N SER A 205 -1.67 18.28 -12.86
CA SER A 205 -1.43 19.00 -14.12
C SER A 205 -1.37 18.05 -15.31
N ASP A 206 -1.90 18.47 -16.47
CA ASP A 206 -1.93 17.62 -17.66
C ASP A 206 -0.54 17.13 -18.06
N THR A 207 0.48 18.00 -17.96
CA THR A 207 1.88 17.65 -18.24
C THR A 207 2.37 16.51 -17.36
N GLU A 208 2.09 16.56 -16.06
CA GLU A 208 2.52 15.53 -15.12
C GLU A 208 1.76 14.22 -15.35
N LEU A 209 0.44 14.27 -15.48
CA LEU A 209 -0.38 13.09 -15.71
C LEU A 209 -0.03 12.39 -17.04
N GLN A 210 0.21 13.17 -18.12
CA GLN A 210 0.70 12.62 -19.39
C GLN A 210 2.09 11.99 -19.24
N THR A 211 2.99 12.63 -18.48
CA THR A 211 4.33 12.09 -18.21
C THR A 211 4.24 10.75 -17.51
N LEU A 212 3.51 10.67 -16.39
CA LEU A 212 3.38 9.44 -15.61
C LEU A 212 2.73 8.30 -16.42
N LEU A 213 1.67 8.60 -17.18
CA LEU A 213 1.03 7.61 -18.05
C LEU A 213 1.94 7.16 -19.22
N SER A 214 2.84 8.02 -19.70
CA SER A 214 3.79 7.66 -20.77
C SER A 214 4.74 6.53 -20.36
N TRP A 215 4.97 6.34 -19.05
CA TRP A 215 5.76 5.25 -18.48
C TRP A 215 5.00 3.91 -18.46
N LYS A 216 3.72 3.92 -18.85
CA LYS A 216 2.83 2.76 -18.93
C LYS A 216 2.73 2.03 -17.59
N PRO A 217 2.31 2.67 -16.50
CA PRO A 217 2.23 2.01 -15.21
C PRO A 217 1.23 0.85 -15.23
N ASP A 218 1.43 -0.12 -14.35
CA ASP A 218 0.54 -1.27 -14.17
C ASP A 218 -0.60 -0.91 -13.19
N ARG A 219 -0.33 -0.03 -12.20
CA ARG A 219 -1.33 0.53 -11.28
C ARG A 219 -1.11 2.02 -10.99
N LEU A 220 -2.14 2.70 -10.51
CA LEU A 220 -2.09 4.08 -10.03
C LEU A 220 -2.71 4.21 -8.63
N GLY A 221 -2.00 4.89 -7.73
CA GLY A 221 -2.44 5.17 -6.37
C GLY A 221 -3.20 6.49 -6.24
N HIS A 222 -4.15 6.50 -5.31
CA HIS A 222 -5.06 7.61 -4.96
C HIS A 222 -6.04 8.03 -6.05
N VAL A 223 -5.59 8.54 -7.21
CA VAL A 223 -6.43 8.96 -8.35
C VAL A 223 -7.57 9.93 -7.99
N ILE A 224 -7.28 10.95 -7.18
CA ILE A 224 -8.26 11.88 -6.60
C ILE A 224 -8.71 12.95 -7.62
N HIS A 225 -7.75 13.72 -8.13
CA HIS A 225 -8.00 14.86 -9.02
C HIS A 225 -7.85 14.47 -10.50
N VAL A 226 -8.33 13.29 -10.88
CA VAL A 226 -8.24 12.78 -12.25
C VAL A 226 -9.36 13.34 -13.11
N LYS A 227 -9.02 13.98 -14.23
CA LYS A 227 -10.00 14.47 -15.23
C LYS A 227 -10.53 13.35 -16.12
N ASP A 228 -11.71 13.56 -16.70
CA ASP A 228 -12.42 12.58 -17.54
C ASP A 228 -11.57 11.98 -18.66
N GLU A 229 -10.75 12.78 -19.35
CA GLU A 229 -9.88 12.31 -20.43
C GLU A 229 -8.81 11.33 -19.94
N PHE A 230 -8.24 11.58 -18.76
CA PHE A 230 -7.26 10.69 -18.14
C PHE A 230 -7.93 9.44 -17.56
N GLN A 231 -9.12 9.57 -16.99
CA GLN A 231 -9.92 8.42 -16.55
C GLN A 231 -10.25 7.47 -17.71
N LYS A 232 -10.61 8.02 -18.88
CA LYS A 232 -10.81 7.20 -20.10
C LYS A 232 -9.52 6.52 -20.53
N ARG A 233 -8.39 7.23 -20.48
CA ARG A 233 -7.09 6.67 -20.83
C ARG A 233 -6.67 5.52 -19.91
N ILE A 234 -6.84 5.68 -18.60
CA ILE A 234 -6.57 4.65 -17.58
C ILE A 234 -7.38 3.37 -17.88
N GLN A 235 -8.66 3.53 -18.24
CA GLN A 235 -9.52 2.40 -18.60
C GLN A 235 -9.14 1.74 -19.94
N GLN A 236 -8.76 2.54 -20.94
CA GLN A 236 -8.30 2.02 -22.24
C GLN A 236 -7.01 1.21 -22.12
N ASP A 237 -6.09 1.66 -21.28
CA ASP A 237 -4.80 1.01 -21.04
C ASP A 237 -4.90 -0.13 -20.00
N ASN A 238 -6.09 -0.36 -19.44
CA ASN A 238 -6.37 -1.36 -18.40
C ASN A 238 -5.46 -1.25 -17.16
N ILE A 239 -5.25 -0.01 -16.69
CA ILE A 239 -4.39 0.28 -15.53
C ILE A 239 -5.21 0.17 -14.25
N GLY A 240 -4.79 -0.68 -13.31
CA GLY A 240 -5.49 -0.85 -12.02
C GLY A 240 -5.38 0.41 -11.15
N VAL A 241 -6.32 0.59 -10.22
CA VAL A 241 -6.30 1.72 -9.28
C VAL A 241 -6.32 1.27 -7.82
N GLU A 242 -5.47 1.90 -7.02
CA GLU A 242 -5.35 1.69 -5.57
C GLU A 242 -6.07 2.85 -4.86
N ILE A 243 -7.08 2.55 -4.04
CA ILE A 243 -8.01 3.54 -3.49
C ILE A 243 -7.97 3.50 -1.96
N CYS A 244 -7.59 4.63 -1.36
CA CYS A 244 -7.36 4.76 0.08
C CYS A 244 -8.43 5.68 0.72
N LEU A 245 -9.58 5.14 1.16
CA LEU A 245 -10.70 5.98 1.61
C LEU A 245 -10.36 6.78 2.85
N SER A 246 -9.90 6.10 3.91
CA SER A 246 -9.65 6.73 5.21
C SER A 246 -8.51 7.74 5.14
N CYS A 247 -7.43 7.42 4.42
CA CYS A 247 -6.36 8.38 4.16
C CYS A 247 -6.92 9.65 3.53
N ASN A 248 -7.59 9.54 2.38
CA ASN A 248 -8.04 10.69 1.61
C ASN A 248 -9.03 11.58 2.40
N VAL A 249 -9.91 10.98 3.20
CA VAL A 249 -10.87 11.72 4.04
C VAL A 249 -10.20 12.32 5.27
N GLN A 250 -9.43 11.55 6.03
CA GLN A 250 -8.83 12.02 7.29
C GLN A 250 -7.70 13.03 7.06
N ALA A 251 -6.93 12.87 5.98
CA ALA A 251 -5.91 13.83 5.54
C ALA A 251 -6.50 15.04 4.79
N LYS A 252 -7.84 15.08 4.59
CA LYS A 252 -8.55 16.17 3.88
C LYS A 252 -8.06 16.38 2.45
N MET A 253 -7.69 15.30 1.77
CA MET A 253 -7.32 15.32 0.35
C MET A 253 -8.54 15.42 -0.57
N ILE A 254 -9.74 15.08 -0.06
CA ILE A 254 -11.01 15.33 -0.74
C ILE A 254 -11.86 16.35 0.02
N THR A 255 -12.79 16.98 -0.71
CA THR A 255 -13.86 17.77 -0.09
C THR A 255 -15.05 16.86 0.21
N GLY A 256 -15.53 16.88 1.45
CA GLY A 256 -16.73 16.14 1.86
C GLY A 256 -16.43 14.98 2.79
N THR A 257 -17.20 13.90 2.65
CA THR A 257 -17.18 12.71 3.49
C THR A 257 -16.84 11.46 2.68
N TYR A 258 -16.83 10.29 3.32
CA TYR A 258 -16.67 9.01 2.63
C TYR A 258 -17.67 8.79 1.48
N SER A 259 -18.90 9.33 1.56
CA SER A 259 -19.89 9.21 0.48
C SER A 259 -19.57 10.05 -0.75
N ASP A 260 -18.73 11.07 -0.60
CA ASP A 260 -18.30 11.98 -1.68
C ASP A 260 -17.01 11.47 -2.36
N HIS A 261 -16.45 10.36 -1.88
CA HIS A 261 -15.18 9.81 -2.34
C HIS A 261 -15.27 9.32 -3.80
N HIS A 262 -14.24 9.59 -4.61
CA HIS A 262 -14.11 9.16 -6.02
C HIS A 262 -14.11 7.64 -6.22
N PHE A 263 -14.07 6.86 -5.13
CA PHE A 263 -14.37 5.42 -5.14
C PHE A 263 -15.74 5.14 -5.79
N GLY A 264 -16.74 6.01 -5.55
CA GLY A 264 -18.08 5.87 -6.15
C GLY A 264 -18.05 5.82 -7.67
N THR A 265 -17.10 6.53 -8.29
CA THR A 265 -16.84 6.51 -9.72
C THR A 265 -16.00 5.30 -10.11
N TRP A 266 -14.84 5.10 -9.46
CA TRP A 266 -13.88 4.05 -9.83
C TRP A 266 -14.42 2.63 -9.65
N ARG A 267 -15.24 2.36 -8.64
CA ARG A 267 -15.84 1.03 -8.41
C ARG A 267 -16.68 0.53 -9.60
N ARG A 268 -17.16 1.45 -10.44
CA ARG A 268 -17.97 1.15 -11.64
C ARG A 268 -17.13 1.07 -12.93
N SER A 269 -15.83 1.34 -12.85
CA SER A 269 -14.93 1.33 -13.99
C SER A 269 -14.63 -0.10 -14.47
N THR A 270 -14.04 -0.21 -15.66
CA THR A 270 -13.61 -1.50 -16.24
C THR A 270 -12.26 -1.99 -15.72
N VAL A 271 -11.51 -1.18 -14.99
CA VAL A 271 -10.21 -1.57 -14.41
C VAL A 271 -10.36 -2.18 -13.02
N PRO A 272 -9.41 -3.03 -12.60
CA PRO A 272 -9.35 -3.49 -11.22
C PRO A 272 -9.25 -2.32 -10.24
N VAL A 273 -9.99 -2.42 -9.13
CA VAL A 273 -9.94 -1.47 -8.02
C VAL A 273 -9.53 -2.22 -6.77
N ALA A 274 -8.38 -1.87 -6.21
CA ALA A 274 -7.94 -2.36 -4.92
C ALA A 274 -8.23 -1.29 -3.87
N LEU A 275 -9.09 -1.60 -2.89
CA LEU A 275 -9.13 -0.79 -1.68
C LEU A 275 -7.84 -1.05 -0.90
N SER A 276 -7.29 -0.03 -0.27
CA SER A 276 -5.99 -0.12 0.39
C SER A 276 -5.91 0.83 1.57
N THR A 277 -5.01 0.54 2.51
CA THR A 277 -4.92 1.28 3.78
C THR A 277 -4.07 2.55 3.69
N ASP A 278 -3.13 2.60 2.74
CA ASP A 278 -2.04 3.57 2.65
C ASP A 278 -1.10 3.49 3.87
N ASP A 279 -1.53 4.08 4.98
CA ASP A 279 -0.78 4.17 6.23
C ASP A 279 -1.67 3.76 7.42
N VAL A 280 -1.92 2.46 7.60
CA VAL A 280 -2.83 1.96 8.65
C VAL A 280 -2.47 2.41 10.07
N GLY A 281 -1.17 2.57 10.37
CA GLY A 281 -0.69 3.04 11.68
C GLY A 281 -1.03 4.52 11.91
N VAL A 282 -1.01 5.32 10.83
CA VAL A 282 -1.37 6.74 10.83
C VAL A 282 -2.88 6.92 10.95
N PHE A 283 -3.63 6.37 10.01
CA PHE A 283 -5.07 6.59 9.86
C PHE A 283 -5.95 5.66 10.72
N CYS A 284 -5.34 4.70 11.41
CA CYS A 284 -6.00 3.76 12.32
C CYS A 284 -7.15 2.99 11.68
N SER A 285 -7.07 2.76 10.36
CA SER A 285 -8.12 2.11 9.60
C SER A 285 -7.58 0.86 8.91
N PRO A 286 -7.76 -0.32 9.52
CA PRO A 286 -7.33 -1.58 8.91
C PRO A 286 -8.10 -1.85 7.63
N LEU A 287 -7.61 -2.75 6.78
CA LEU A 287 -8.21 -2.96 5.46
C LEU A 287 -9.66 -3.44 5.55
N SER A 288 -10.01 -4.24 6.56
CA SER A 288 -11.40 -4.61 6.85
C SER A 288 -12.30 -3.39 7.11
N GLN A 289 -11.76 -2.35 7.76
CA GLN A 289 -12.47 -1.09 7.97
C GLN A 289 -12.63 -0.32 6.64
N GLU A 290 -11.65 -0.31 5.75
CA GLU A 290 -11.78 0.31 4.42
C GLU A 290 -12.92 -0.32 3.62
N TYR A 291 -13.00 -1.66 3.60
CA TYR A 291 -14.09 -2.37 2.94
C TYR A 291 -15.45 -2.15 3.63
N TYR A 292 -15.49 -2.08 4.96
CA TYR A 292 -16.70 -1.77 5.71
C TYR A 292 -17.20 -0.34 5.42
N LEU A 293 -16.30 0.64 5.38
CA LEU A 293 -16.62 2.03 5.01
C LEU A 293 -17.13 2.12 3.58
N ALA A 294 -16.49 1.43 2.63
CA ALA A 294 -16.96 1.36 1.25
C ALA A 294 -18.38 0.77 1.18
N ALA A 295 -18.66 -0.31 1.90
CA ALA A 295 -19.98 -0.91 1.94
C ALA A 295 -21.04 0.04 2.52
N GLN A 296 -20.74 0.66 3.67
CA GLN A 296 -21.64 1.56 4.37
C GLN A 296 -21.97 2.82 3.54
N HIS A 297 -20.95 3.46 2.97
CA HIS A 297 -21.11 4.77 2.32
C HIS A 297 -21.56 4.68 0.86
N PHE A 298 -21.36 3.53 0.21
CA PHE A 298 -21.76 3.30 -1.18
C PHE A 298 -22.86 2.24 -1.34
N GLN A 299 -23.45 1.78 -0.22
CA GLN A 299 -24.57 0.85 -0.15
C GLN A 299 -24.28 -0.46 -0.89
N LEU A 300 -23.07 -1.00 -0.70
CA LEU A 300 -22.66 -2.26 -1.29
C LEU A 300 -23.05 -3.43 -0.38
N ASP A 301 -23.54 -4.52 -0.98
CA ASP A 301 -23.82 -5.74 -0.26
C ASP A 301 -22.60 -6.68 -0.15
N ARG A 302 -22.75 -7.80 0.58
CA ARG A 302 -21.68 -8.81 0.75
C ARG A 302 -21.15 -9.37 -0.57
N TYR A 303 -21.99 -9.53 -1.58
CA TYR A 303 -21.59 -10.07 -2.88
C TYR A 303 -20.76 -9.06 -3.66
N GLU A 304 -21.19 -7.79 -3.67
CA GLU A 304 -20.46 -6.69 -4.30
C GLU A 304 -19.10 -6.47 -3.65
N ILE A 305 -19.02 -6.51 -2.32
CA ILE A 305 -17.76 -6.38 -1.58
C ILE A 305 -16.81 -7.56 -1.85
N ARG A 306 -17.30 -8.81 -1.85
CA ARG A 306 -16.46 -9.97 -2.21
C ARG A 306 -15.94 -9.84 -3.65
N ALA A 307 -16.80 -9.47 -4.59
CA ALA A 307 -16.42 -9.31 -5.99
C ALA A 307 -15.37 -8.19 -6.16
N LEU A 308 -15.48 -7.11 -5.39
CA LEU A 308 -14.48 -6.03 -5.37
C LEU A 308 -13.11 -6.55 -4.89
N CYS A 309 -13.05 -7.34 -3.82
CA CYS A 309 -11.79 -7.95 -3.38
C CYS A 309 -11.21 -8.91 -4.42
N GLU A 310 -12.03 -9.81 -4.97
CA GLU A 310 -11.60 -10.81 -5.95
C GLU A 310 -11.05 -10.17 -7.22
N ARG A 311 -11.63 -9.05 -7.65
CA ARG A 311 -11.17 -8.31 -8.83
C ARG A 311 -9.76 -7.72 -8.68
N ALA A 312 -9.31 -7.41 -7.46
CA ALA A 312 -7.97 -6.89 -7.23
C ALA A 312 -6.86 -7.88 -7.63
N ILE A 313 -7.18 -9.19 -7.72
CA ILE A 313 -6.27 -10.24 -8.19
C ILE A 313 -5.67 -9.89 -9.55
N ASP A 314 -6.45 -9.30 -10.46
CA ASP A 314 -6.02 -9.01 -11.83
C ASP A 314 -4.96 -7.89 -11.91
N SER A 315 -4.71 -7.19 -10.79
CA SER A 315 -3.74 -6.10 -10.71
C SER A 315 -2.52 -6.38 -9.83
N ILE A 316 -2.40 -7.57 -9.23
CA ILE A 316 -1.22 -7.93 -8.43
C ILE A 316 0.03 -8.04 -9.32
N PHE A 317 1.20 -7.86 -8.71
CA PHE A 317 2.50 -7.92 -9.37
C PHE A 317 3.19 -9.28 -9.23
N ALA A 318 2.74 -10.13 -8.30
CA ALA A 318 3.23 -11.51 -8.20
C ALA A 318 2.80 -12.36 -9.40
N GLY A 319 3.54 -13.46 -9.62
CA GLY A 319 3.40 -14.31 -10.80
C GLY A 319 2.12 -15.16 -10.85
N PRO A 320 1.94 -15.95 -11.94
CA PRO A 320 0.74 -16.74 -12.19
C PRO A 320 0.35 -17.71 -11.06
N GLU A 321 1.31 -18.19 -10.27
CA GLU A 321 1.08 -19.05 -9.12
C GLU A 321 0.22 -18.35 -8.05
N GLU A 322 0.55 -17.09 -7.72
CA GLU A 322 -0.23 -16.31 -6.74
C GLU A 322 -1.62 -15.94 -7.28
N HIS A 323 -1.73 -15.64 -8.57
CA HIS A 323 -3.05 -15.46 -9.20
C HIS A 323 -3.92 -16.71 -9.05
N ALA A 324 -3.37 -17.91 -9.31
CA ALA A 324 -4.10 -19.17 -9.18
C ALA A 324 -4.47 -19.46 -7.71
N ARG A 325 -3.53 -19.24 -6.78
CA ARG A 325 -3.76 -19.42 -5.34
C ARG A 325 -4.89 -18.53 -4.84
N LEU A 326 -4.87 -17.25 -5.19
CA LEU A 326 -5.90 -16.30 -4.77
C LEU A 326 -7.27 -16.64 -5.37
N LYS A 327 -7.33 -17.00 -6.66
CA LYS A 327 -8.57 -17.46 -7.29
C LYS A 327 -9.14 -18.69 -6.58
N GLN A 328 -8.28 -19.63 -6.18
CA GLN A 328 -8.70 -20.80 -5.41
C GLN A 328 -9.24 -20.42 -4.01
N ILE A 329 -8.61 -19.46 -3.33
CA ILE A 329 -9.09 -18.94 -2.04
C ILE A 329 -10.51 -18.40 -2.18
N TYR A 330 -10.79 -17.54 -3.16
CA TYR A 330 -12.15 -17.03 -3.35
C TYR A 330 -13.13 -18.12 -3.78
N ALA A 331 -12.74 -19.03 -4.67
CA ALA A 331 -13.59 -20.12 -5.15
C ALA A 331 -14.04 -21.08 -4.03
N THR A 332 -13.23 -21.23 -2.99
CA THR A 332 -13.51 -22.12 -1.84
C THR A 332 -13.92 -21.39 -0.57
N TRP A 333 -14.05 -20.07 -0.62
CA TRP A 333 -14.39 -19.27 0.56
C TRP A 333 -15.86 -19.46 0.97
N ASP A 334 -16.07 -19.85 2.22
CA ASP A 334 -17.38 -20.16 2.83
C ASP A 334 -17.78 -19.17 3.94
N GLY A 335 -17.07 -18.05 4.08
CA GLY A 335 -17.24 -17.10 5.19
C GLY A 335 -18.47 -16.20 5.12
N TRP A 336 -19.55 -16.64 4.47
CA TRP A 336 -20.74 -15.84 4.20
C TRP A 336 -21.60 -15.53 5.42
N ASP A 337 -21.58 -16.38 6.45
CA ASP A 337 -22.48 -16.30 7.62
C ASP A 337 -21.98 -15.39 8.75
N ALA A 338 -20.92 -14.63 8.52
CA ALA A 338 -20.25 -13.80 9.55
C ALA A 338 -20.96 -12.48 9.88
#